data_AF-A0A6B2M4L3-F1
#
_entry.id   AF-A0A6B2M4L3-F1
#
_cell.length_a   1.000
_cell.length_b   1.000
_cell.length_c   1.000
_cell.angle_alpha   90.00
_cell.angle_beta   90.00
_cell.angle_gamma   90.00
#
_symmetry.space_group_name_H-M   'P 1'
#
loop_
_entity.id
_entity.type
_entity.pdbx_description
1 polymer ?
#
loop_
_entity_poly.entity_id
_entity_poly.type
_entity_poly.pdbx_seq_one_letter_code
_entity_poly.pdbx_strand_id
1 'polypeptide(L)'
;MQNVNPISHLNKVHARPLTCLLLGFILVFPLQISGQNTQANIEETVNNALMDLRSGLPEKRRGGIMLLAKYPQHPSALPAIVSALDDPEATVRRAAAVSLGENIRTLNPMHSSRLVGALTDEDPEVRLTSAGWLPQLVLKSSTFPTIRPPQGSAQPDPKIREFLVTGVSAGLQDPEPLVRLKSVEALQYIRWPLPHELMVPLLGDPDQRVRLKAYQTLYSKLPHGTYITIARSLYPDESPGVRLVLAEVLSRQAIPGSVSLLMKLAEDPVASVQLQATVGLFQADPASGFPDILKTALMDKNLEASVVYRVFNAVNRLSEEDRKRLIAPLLKSSSATVRGQAVLRWLQWNPDGGGPDFMDSVLTDPASEIRQVAIRYFSSRPAQLDRDTLMALAENPFEDVRRQALTLSAASSPEDQAALALRLLMDTLPDIRIQSISRIIQLRPSNWSRILKASLRDPSPEVQRTTAKALLDELGPEGQQIATEFVHDYPDSEISSLIRMRLGIQ
;
A
#
# COMPACT_ATOMS: atom_id res chain seq x y z
N MET A 1 32.33 5.88 -19.44
CA MET A 1 31.93 4.51 -19.07
C MET A 1 31.00 4.61 -17.86
N GLN A 2 29.71 4.80 -18.13
CA GLN A 2 28.67 4.98 -17.11
C GLN A 2 27.86 3.68 -17.01
N ASN A 3 27.94 3.04 -15.85
CA ASN A 3 27.14 1.86 -15.47
C ASN A 3 25.73 2.33 -15.08
N VAL A 4 24.75 2.07 -15.95
CA VAL A 4 23.34 2.34 -15.70
C VAL A 4 22.69 1.05 -15.21
N ASN A 5 22.23 1.07 -13.94
CA ASN A 5 21.43 0.03 -13.29
C ASN A 5 20.03 -0.08 -13.96
N PRO A 6 19.61 -1.23 -14.52
CA PRO A 6 18.36 -1.31 -15.29
C PRO A 6 17.12 -1.79 -14.51
N ILE A 7 17.05 -1.68 -13.17
CA ILE A 7 15.95 -2.31 -12.39
C ILE A 7 15.17 -1.34 -11.46
N SER A 8 15.56 -0.07 -11.32
CA SER A 8 14.89 0.85 -10.36
C SER A 8 13.79 1.75 -10.94
N HIS A 9 13.29 1.55 -12.17
CA HIS A 9 12.28 2.44 -12.78
C HIS A 9 10.94 1.81 -13.19
N LEU A 10 10.66 0.53 -12.89
CA LEU A 10 9.41 -0.11 -13.33
C LEU A 10 8.21 -0.02 -12.36
N ASN A 11 8.36 0.59 -11.19
CA ASN A 11 7.25 0.82 -10.26
C ASN A 11 6.98 2.32 -10.07
N LYS A 12 6.53 3.00 -11.13
CA LYS A 12 5.79 4.28 -11.08
C LYS A 12 5.21 4.67 -12.44
N VAL A 13 4.64 3.71 -13.18
CA VAL A 13 3.70 4.05 -14.25
C VAL A 13 2.32 4.11 -13.61
N HIS A 14 1.97 5.28 -13.07
CA HIS A 14 0.56 5.61 -12.98
C HIS A 14 -0.02 5.45 -14.38
N ALA A 15 -1.01 4.57 -14.50
CA ALA A 15 -1.88 4.49 -15.65
C ALA A 15 -2.51 5.87 -15.88
N ARG A 16 -1.86 6.70 -16.70
CA ARG A 16 -2.51 7.80 -17.38
C ARG A 16 -3.26 7.15 -18.53
N PRO A 17 -4.60 7.25 -18.61
CA PRO A 17 -5.28 6.96 -19.86
C PRO A 17 -4.71 7.94 -20.90
N LEU A 18 -4.38 7.45 -22.09
CA LEU A 18 -4.16 8.31 -23.25
C LEU A 18 -5.48 9.04 -23.52
N THR A 19 -5.67 10.19 -22.87
CA THR A 19 -6.66 11.18 -23.28
C THR A 19 -6.18 11.78 -24.58
N CYS A 20 -6.89 11.50 -25.67
CA CYS A 20 -6.75 12.21 -26.92
C CYS A 20 -6.86 13.72 -26.67
N LEU A 21 -5.80 14.45 -27.01
CA LEU A 21 -5.78 15.89 -27.20
C LEU A 21 -6.77 16.26 -28.31
N LEU A 22 -7.92 16.81 -27.93
CA LEU A 22 -8.70 17.70 -28.78
C LEU A 22 -9.08 18.92 -27.95
N LEU A 23 -8.45 20.04 -28.28
CA LEU A 23 -8.70 21.38 -27.76
C LEU A 23 -10.18 21.75 -27.97
N GLY A 24 -10.89 21.98 -26.88
CA GLY A 24 -12.21 22.61 -26.85
C GLY A 24 -12.22 23.68 -25.78
N PHE A 25 -12.25 24.95 -26.20
CA PHE A 25 -12.32 26.13 -25.35
C PHE A 25 -13.45 26.02 -24.31
N ILE A 26 -13.12 26.23 -23.04
CA ILE A 26 -14.07 26.40 -21.94
C ILE A 26 -14.37 27.90 -21.82
N LEU A 27 -15.59 28.31 -22.15
CA LEU A 27 -16.20 29.54 -21.61
C LEU A 27 -17.27 29.11 -20.60
N VAL A 28 -17.00 29.36 -19.33
CA VAL A 28 -17.97 29.22 -18.24
C VAL A 28 -18.82 30.48 -18.20
N PHE A 29 -20.12 30.35 -18.43
CA PHE A 29 -21.14 31.27 -17.94
C PHE A 29 -22.22 30.44 -17.23
N PRO A 30 -22.57 30.73 -15.96
CA PRO A 30 -23.69 30.07 -15.33
C PRO A 30 -24.97 30.81 -15.73
N LEU A 31 -25.73 30.25 -16.66
CA LEU A 31 -27.09 30.70 -16.95
C LEU A 31 -28.07 29.63 -16.46
N GLN A 32 -28.85 30.04 -15.47
CA GLN A 32 -29.97 29.32 -14.89
C GLN A 32 -31.05 29.18 -15.98
N ILE A 33 -31.11 28.03 -16.65
CA ILE A 33 -32.12 27.72 -17.67
C ILE A 33 -32.89 26.47 -17.25
N SER A 34 -34.21 26.61 -17.33
CA SER A 34 -35.29 25.67 -17.08
C SER A 34 -35.05 24.24 -17.57
N GLY A 35 -35.31 23.26 -16.70
CA GLY A 35 -35.09 21.82 -16.94
C GLY A 35 -35.91 21.16 -18.07
N GLN A 36 -36.78 21.89 -18.77
CA GLN A 36 -37.49 21.37 -19.95
C GLN A 36 -36.68 21.51 -21.26
N ASN A 37 -35.81 22.51 -21.37
CA ASN A 37 -35.08 22.79 -22.61
C ASN A 37 -33.84 21.88 -22.78
N THR A 38 -33.30 21.37 -21.67
CA THR A 38 -32.14 20.48 -21.68
C THR A 38 -32.50 19.05 -22.12
N GLN A 39 -33.66 18.55 -21.72
CA GLN A 39 -34.09 17.18 -22.07
C GLN A 39 -34.49 17.06 -23.55
N ALA A 40 -35.19 18.06 -24.08
CA ALA A 40 -35.55 18.11 -25.50
C ALA A 40 -34.30 18.15 -26.41
N ASN A 41 -33.26 18.87 -25.99
CA ASN A 41 -31.98 18.93 -26.71
C ASN A 41 -31.22 17.60 -26.65
N ILE A 42 -31.26 16.89 -25.51
CA ILE A 42 -30.68 15.54 -25.39
C ILE A 42 -31.40 14.56 -26.33
N GLU A 43 -32.74 14.59 -26.36
CA GLU A 43 -33.56 13.73 -27.21
C GLU A 43 -33.24 13.96 -28.70
N GLU A 44 -33.17 15.22 -29.14
CA GLU A 44 -32.79 15.57 -30.50
C GLU A 44 -31.36 15.11 -30.84
N THR A 45 -30.41 15.35 -29.93
CA THR A 45 -29.01 14.94 -30.10
C THR A 45 -28.88 13.42 -30.25
N VAL A 46 -29.58 12.66 -29.40
CA VAL A 46 -29.58 11.19 -29.46
C VAL A 46 -30.25 10.70 -30.74
N ASN A 47 -31.38 11.30 -31.15
CA ASN A 47 -32.06 10.92 -32.40
C ASN A 47 -31.21 11.19 -33.64
N ASN A 48 -30.49 12.32 -33.69
CA ASN A 48 -29.53 12.62 -34.75
C ASN A 48 -28.39 11.59 -34.78
N ALA A 49 -27.85 11.22 -33.62
CA ALA A 49 -26.82 10.18 -33.52
C ALA A 49 -27.34 8.82 -34.01
N LEU A 50 -28.59 8.46 -33.70
CA LEU A 50 -29.25 7.24 -34.20
C LEU A 50 -29.49 7.27 -35.71
N MET A 51 -29.75 8.45 -36.29
CA MET A 51 -29.81 8.62 -37.75
C MET A 51 -28.43 8.43 -38.40
N ASP A 52 -27.38 8.96 -37.79
CA ASP A 52 -26.00 8.80 -38.28
C ASP A 52 -25.57 7.33 -38.34
N LEU A 53 -26.07 6.46 -37.44
CA LEU A 53 -25.84 5.01 -37.49
C LEU A 53 -26.39 4.34 -38.76
N ARG A 54 -27.36 4.97 -39.45
CA ARG A 54 -27.91 4.47 -40.72
C ARG A 54 -27.14 4.97 -41.94
N SER A 55 -26.11 5.79 -41.74
CA SER A 55 -25.31 6.32 -42.84
C SER A 55 -24.47 5.23 -43.51
N GLY A 56 -24.35 5.30 -44.84
CA GLY A 56 -23.40 4.48 -45.60
C GLY A 56 -21.93 4.81 -45.26
N LEU A 57 -21.65 5.96 -44.66
CA LEU A 57 -20.29 6.40 -44.30
C LEU A 57 -19.90 5.86 -42.91
N PRO A 58 -18.84 5.03 -42.79
CA PRO A 58 -18.44 4.49 -41.49
C PRO A 58 -18.05 5.56 -40.46
N GLU A 59 -17.44 6.66 -40.89
CA GLU A 59 -17.07 7.76 -39.99
C GLU A 59 -18.27 8.42 -39.31
N LYS A 60 -19.41 8.51 -40.00
CA LYS A 60 -20.66 9.02 -39.41
C LYS A 60 -21.21 8.03 -38.40
N ARG A 61 -21.26 6.73 -38.73
CA ARG A 61 -21.70 5.69 -37.80
C ARG A 61 -20.83 5.66 -36.53
N ARG A 62 -19.52 5.71 -36.70
CA ARG A 62 -18.55 5.83 -35.61
C ARG A 62 -18.79 7.07 -34.74
N GLY A 63 -18.96 8.24 -35.37
CA GLY A 63 -19.28 9.49 -34.67
C GLY A 63 -20.58 9.40 -33.86
N GLY A 64 -21.63 8.81 -34.45
CA GLY A 64 -22.90 8.53 -33.80
C GLY A 64 -22.73 7.66 -32.56
N ILE A 65 -21.97 6.56 -32.63
CA ILE A 65 -21.68 5.69 -31.49
C ILE A 65 -21.00 6.44 -30.35
N MET A 66 -19.97 7.22 -30.67
CA MET A 66 -19.22 8.01 -29.68
C MET A 66 -20.10 9.08 -29.01
N LEU A 67 -21.06 9.63 -29.76
CA LEU A 67 -22.03 10.59 -29.22
C LEU A 67 -23.04 9.91 -28.30
N LEU A 68 -23.59 8.76 -28.71
CA LEU A 68 -24.51 7.96 -27.88
C LEU A 68 -23.88 7.54 -26.55
N ALA A 69 -22.57 7.27 -26.54
CA ALA A 69 -21.82 6.88 -25.34
C ALA A 69 -21.84 7.94 -24.23
N LYS A 70 -22.10 9.21 -24.55
CA LYS A 70 -22.25 10.30 -23.57
C LYS A 70 -23.58 10.27 -22.83
N TYR A 71 -24.55 9.49 -23.32
CA TYR A 71 -25.90 9.41 -22.80
C TYR A 71 -26.29 7.95 -22.46
N PRO A 72 -25.51 7.23 -21.62
CA PRO A 72 -25.73 5.81 -21.35
C PRO A 72 -27.05 5.49 -20.65
N GLN A 73 -27.68 6.50 -20.02
CA GLN A 73 -28.99 6.36 -19.36
C GLN A 73 -30.16 6.48 -20.35
N HIS A 74 -29.91 6.93 -21.57
CA HIS A 74 -30.95 7.03 -22.59
C HIS A 74 -31.34 5.61 -23.07
N PRO A 75 -32.64 5.24 -23.08
CA PRO A 75 -33.08 3.88 -23.38
C PRO A 75 -32.57 3.32 -24.70
N SER A 76 -32.46 4.16 -25.73
CA SER A 76 -32.00 3.77 -27.07
C SER A 76 -30.48 3.75 -27.25
N ALA A 77 -29.70 4.36 -26.36
CA ALA A 77 -28.27 4.56 -26.57
C ALA A 77 -27.48 3.25 -26.44
N LEU A 78 -27.56 2.57 -25.29
CA LEU A 78 -26.83 1.33 -25.07
C LEU A 78 -27.22 0.21 -26.05
N PRO A 79 -28.51 -0.06 -26.35
CA PRO A 79 -28.88 -1.05 -27.36
C PRO A 79 -28.30 -0.76 -28.75
N ALA A 80 -28.29 0.51 -29.16
CA ALA A 80 -27.71 0.91 -30.45
C ALA A 80 -26.18 0.71 -30.48
N ILE A 81 -25.48 1.05 -29.40
CA ILE A 81 -24.04 0.80 -29.27
C ILE A 81 -23.75 -0.71 -29.30
N VAL A 82 -24.54 -1.53 -28.61
CA VAL A 82 -24.38 -2.99 -28.63
C VAL A 82 -24.63 -3.57 -30.02
N SER A 83 -25.62 -3.08 -30.75
CA SER A 83 -25.86 -3.51 -32.14
C SER A 83 -24.71 -3.15 -33.06
N ALA A 84 -23.99 -2.05 -32.80
CA ALA A 84 -22.85 -1.64 -33.60
C ALA A 84 -21.60 -2.52 -33.41
N LEU A 85 -21.61 -3.46 -32.46
CA LEU A 85 -20.61 -4.54 -32.41
C LEU A 85 -20.73 -5.49 -33.60
N ASP A 86 -21.82 -5.47 -34.35
CA ASP A 86 -22.01 -6.27 -35.58
C ASP A 86 -21.86 -5.43 -36.86
N ASP A 87 -21.35 -4.19 -36.77
CA ASP A 87 -21.17 -3.33 -37.94
C ASP A 87 -20.16 -3.95 -38.93
N PRO A 88 -20.39 -3.83 -40.26
CA PRO A 88 -19.44 -4.35 -41.25
C PRO A 88 -18.05 -3.73 -41.15
N GLU A 89 -17.93 -2.49 -40.64
CA GLU A 89 -16.64 -1.80 -40.53
C GLU A 89 -16.00 -2.00 -39.14
N ALA A 90 -14.76 -2.51 -39.12
CA ALA A 90 -14.02 -2.76 -37.88
C ALA A 90 -13.82 -1.50 -37.02
N THR A 91 -13.62 -0.33 -37.63
CA THR A 91 -13.47 0.94 -36.89
C THR A 91 -14.73 1.33 -36.10
N VAL A 92 -15.91 0.94 -36.61
CA VAL A 92 -17.21 1.17 -35.99
C VAL A 92 -17.42 0.16 -34.86
N ARG A 93 -17.14 -1.13 -35.09
CA ARG A 93 -17.17 -2.17 -34.05
C ARG A 93 -16.24 -1.85 -32.88
N ARG A 94 -15.03 -1.37 -33.18
CA ARG A 94 -14.07 -0.93 -32.15
C ARG A 94 -14.61 0.25 -31.34
N ALA A 95 -15.21 1.25 -31.99
CA ALA A 95 -15.83 2.36 -31.30
C ALA A 95 -16.98 1.90 -30.38
N ALA A 96 -17.78 0.93 -30.82
CA ALA A 96 -18.79 0.31 -29.98
C ALA A 96 -18.17 -0.37 -28.75
N ALA A 97 -17.13 -1.18 -28.93
CA ALA A 97 -16.43 -1.85 -27.83
C ALA A 97 -15.83 -0.86 -26.81
N VAL A 98 -15.20 0.23 -27.28
CA VAL A 98 -14.71 1.32 -26.41
C VAL A 98 -15.85 1.96 -25.63
N SER A 99 -16.91 2.38 -26.32
CA SER A 99 -18.06 3.06 -25.71
C SER A 99 -18.75 2.22 -24.64
N LEU A 100 -18.87 0.90 -24.86
CA LEU A 100 -19.41 -0.03 -23.87
C LEU A 100 -18.47 -0.16 -22.66
N GLY A 101 -17.16 -0.28 -22.90
CA GLY A 101 -16.16 -0.37 -21.83
C GLY A 101 -16.04 0.88 -20.98
N GLU A 102 -16.19 2.08 -21.56
CA GLU A 102 -16.24 3.34 -20.79
C GLU A 102 -17.50 3.43 -19.91
N ASN A 103 -18.59 2.80 -20.36
CA ASN A 103 -19.87 2.75 -19.67
C ASN A 103 -20.11 1.43 -18.90
N ILE A 104 -19.04 0.75 -18.49
CA ILE A 104 -19.11 -0.62 -17.94
C ILE A 104 -20.04 -0.81 -16.74
N ARG A 105 -20.28 0.26 -15.96
CA ARG A 105 -21.15 0.25 -14.78
C ARG A 105 -22.64 0.28 -15.11
N THR A 106 -23.01 0.69 -16.32
CA THR A 106 -24.41 0.75 -16.78
C THR A 106 -24.79 -0.48 -17.61
N LEU A 107 -23.84 -1.35 -17.93
CA LEU A 107 -24.09 -2.56 -18.70
C LEU A 107 -24.89 -3.58 -17.88
N ASN A 108 -25.91 -4.16 -18.52
CA ASN A 108 -26.56 -5.37 -18.02
C ASN A 108 -25.73 -6.62 -18.39
N PRO A 109 -26.10 -7.83 -17.90
CA PRO A 109 -25.33 -9.05 -18.18
C PRO A 109 -25.21 -9.36 -19.68
N MET A 110 -26.27 -9.11 -20.45
CA MET A 110 -26.30 -9.39 -21.89
C MET A 110 -25.38 -8.46 -22.68
N HIS A 111 -25.41 -7.15 -22.38
CA HIS A 111 -24.50 -6.19 -23.01
C HIS A 111 -23.04 -6.51 -22.67
N SER A 112 -22.79 -6.92 -21.42
CA SER A 112 -21.48 -7.36 -20.99
C SER A 112 -21.01 -8.61 -21.73
N SER A 113 -21.88 -9.61 -21.94
CA SER A 113 -21.52 -10.80 -22.72
C SER A 113 -21.29 -10.50 -24.20
N ARG A 114 -21.99 -9.50 -24.77
CA ARG A 114 -21.74 -9.04 -26.15
C ARG A 114 -20.37 -8.41 -26.28
N LEU A 115 -19.96 -7.57 -25.32
CA LEU A 115 -18.61 -7.02 -25.28
C LEU A 115 -17.56 -8.13 -25.21
N VAL A 116 -17.73 -9.13 -24.34
CA VAL A 116 -16.81 -10.29 -24.27
C VAL A 116 -16.84 -11.14 -25.54
N GLY A 117 -18.00 -11.26 -26.19
CA GLY A 117 -18.13 -11.93 -27.49
C GLY A 117 -17.27 -11.28 -28.58
N ALA A 118 -16.98 -9.98 -28.48
CA ALA A 118 -16.07 -9.29 -29.42
C ALA A 118 -14.61 -9.77 -29.33
N LEU A 119 -14.26 -10.68 -28.41
CA LEU A 119 -13.00 -11.43 -28.44
C LEU A 119 -12.91 -12.44 -29.58
N THR A 120 -14.01 -12.72 -30.27
CA THR A 120 -14.02 -13.57 -31.48
C THR A 120 -14.12 -12.74 -32.76
N ASP A 121 -13.93 -11.43 -32.68
CA ASP A 121 -13.98 -10.55 -33.85
C ASP A 121 -12.85 -10.87 -34.84
N GLU A 122 -13.12 -10.74 -36.14
CA GLU A 122 -12.11 -10.92 -37.18
C GLU A 122 -10.96 -9.91 -37.06
N ASP A 123 -11.25 -8.69 -36.58
CA ASP A 123 -10.30 -7.60 -36.47
C ASP A 123 -9.53 -7.64 -35.13
N PRO A 124 -8.18 -7.64 -35.17
CA PRO A 124 -7.36 -7.74 -33.96
C PRO A 124 -7.50 -6.53 -33.02
N GLU A 125 -7.79 -5.34 -33.53
CA GLU A 125 -7.96 -4.15 -32.69
C GLU A 125 -9.28 -4.18 -31.91
N VAL A 126 -10.34 -4.74 -32.50
CA VAL A 126 -11.61 -5.00 -31.80
C VAL A 126 -11.40 -6.03 -30.68
N ARG A 127 -10.73 -7.16 -30.99
CA ARG A 127 -10.42 -8.19 -29.98
C ARG A 127 -9.56 -7.62 -28.84
N LEU A 128 -8.53 -6.86 -29.15
CA LEU A 128 -7.65 -6.21 -28.16
C LEU A 128 -8.43 -5.22 -27.29
N THR A 129 -9.31 -4.42 -27.90
CA THR A 129 -10.17 -3.48 -27.16
C THR A 129 -11.05 -4.24 -26.18
N SER A 130 -11.71 -5.32 -26.64
CA SER A 130 -12.55 -6.15 -25.77
C SER A 130 -11.77 -6.79 -24.64
N ALA A 131 -10.62 -7.41 -24.95
CA ALA A 131 -9.74 -8.02 -23.96
C ALA A 131 -9.26 -7.00 -22.91
N GLY A 132 -8.95 -5.78 -23.35
CA GLY A 132 -8.56 -4.66 -22.51
C GLY A 132 -9.58 -4.30 -21.44
N TRP A 133 -10.87 -4.53 -21.69
CA TRP A 133 -11.95 -4.26 -20.75
C TRP A 133 -12.27 -5.42 -19.82
N LEU A 134 -11.84 -6.67 -20.13
CA LEU A 134 -12.17 -7.84 -19.33
C LEU A 134 -11.89 -7.67 -17.83
N PRO A 135 -10.70 -7.20 -17.38
CA PRO A 135 -10.44 -7.05 -15.94
C PRO A 135 -11.41 -6.07 -15.27
N GLN A 136 -11.72 -4.94 -15.91
CA GLN A 136 -12.63 -3.93 -15.37
C GLN A 136 -14.06 -4.41 -15.38
N LEU A 137 -14.43 -5.20 -16.39
CA LEU A 137 -15.74 -5.81 -16.49
C LEU A 137 -15.97 -6.71 -15.29
N VAL A 138 -14.98 -7.54 -14.98
CA VAL A 138 -15.00 -8.47 -13.87
C VAL A 138 -14.98 -7.74 -12.50
N LEU A 139 -14.31 -6.59 -12.40
CA LEU A 139 -14.21 -5.83 -11.15
C LEU A 139 -15.33 -4.81 -10.88
N LYS A 140 -15.92 -4.23 -11.93
CA LYS A 140 -16.77 -3.03 -11.82
C LYS A 140 -18.19 -3.22 -12.33
N SER A 141 -18.47 -4.25 -13.12
CA SER A 141 -19.83 -4.53 -13.53
C SER A 141 -20.56 -5.20 -12.37
N SER A 142 -21.66 -4.58 -11.92
CA SER A 142 -22.57 -5.15 -10.91
C SER A 142 -23.34 -6.37 -11.42
N THR A 143 -23.31 -6.59 -12.75
CA THR A 143 -24.15 -7.57 -13.45
C THR A 143 -23.33 -8.62 -14.18
N PHE A 144 -22.03 -8.41 -14.35
CA PHE A 144 -21.14 -9.46 -14.80
C PHE A 144 -20.97 -10.48 -13.69
N PRO A 145 -20.86 -11.77 -14.01
CA PRO A 145 -21.02 -12.81 -13.01
C PRO A 145 -19.77 -13.06 -12.16
N THR A 146 -19.25 -11.98 -11.57
CA THR A 146 -18.17 -11.97 -10.60
C THR A 146 -18.65 -11.93 -9.17
N ILE A 147 -19.93 -11.66 -8.99
CA ILE A 147 -20.58 -11.89 -7.72
C ILE A 147 -21.03 -13.35 -7.77
N ARG A 148 -20.22 -14.24 -7.19
CA ARG A 148 -20.73 -15.49 -6.60
C ARG A 148 -21.98 -15.08 -5.83
N PRO A 149 -23.20 -15.42 -6.28
CA PRO A 149 -24.31 -15.10 -5.44
C PRO A 149 -24.24 -16.11 -4.28
N PRO A 150 -24.64 -15.72 -3.06
CA PRO A 150 -24.44 -16.53 -1.85
C PRO A 150 -24.95 -17.97 -2.10
N GLN A 151 -24.37 -18.96 -1.40
CA GLN A 151 -24.76 -20.37 -1.58
C GLN A 151 -26.29 -20.49 -1.68
N GLY A 152 -26.80 -21.03 -2.80
CA GLY A 152 -28.23 -21.15 -3.06
C GLY A 152 -28.82 -20.21 -4.12
N SER A 153 -28.04 -19.34 -4.74
CA SER A 153 -28.50 -18.49 -5.84
C SER A 153 -28.47 -19.16 -7.21
N ALA A 154 -29.41 -18.77 -8.08
CA ALA A 154 -29.53 -19.25 -9.45
C ALA A 154 -28.22 -19.12 -10.24
N GLN A 155 -27.88 -20.17 -11.00
CA GLN A 155 -26.77 -20.10 -11.94
C GLN A 155 -27.04 -18.99 -12.98
N PRO A 156 -25.99 -18.34 -13.51
CA PRO A 156 -26.14 -17.42 -14.63
C PRO A 156 -26.84 -18.14 -15.79
N ASP A 157 -27.58 -17.40 -16.60
CA ASP A 157 -28.20 -17.91 -17.83
C ASP A 157 -27.17 -18.75 -18.62
N PRO A 158 -27.48 -20.02 -18.96
CA PRO A 158 -26.57 -20.89 -19.69
C PRO A 158 -26.01 -20.26 -20.97
N LYS A 159 -26.80 -19.45 -21.69
CA LYS A 159 -26.33 -18.74 -22.90
C LYS A 159 -25.28 -17.71 -22.55
N ILE A 160 -25.48 -16.92 -21.50
CA ILE A 160 -24.50 -15.94 -21.04
C ILE A 160 -23.21 -16.65 -20.63
N ARG A 161 -23.32 -17.77 -19.91
CA ARG A 161 -22.15 -18.59 -19.55
C ARG A 161 -21.40 -19.09 -20.78
N GLU A 162 -22.12 -19.61 -21.78
CA GLU A 162 -21.55 -20.07 -23.04
C GLU A 162 -20.79 -18.95 -23.77
N PHE A 163 -21.41 -17.79 -23.95
CA PHE A 163 -20.76 -16.63 -24.58
C PHE A 163 -19.46 -16.23 -23.88
N LEU A 164 -19.47 -16.21 -22.55
CA LEU A 164 -18.30 -15.83 -21.76
C LEU A 164 -17.19 -16.88 -21.83
N VAL A 165 -17.54 -18.17 -21.76
CA VAL A 165 -16.55 -19.25 -21.91
C VAL A 165 -15.96 -19.21 -23.31
N THR A 166 -16.77 -19.08 -24.36
CA THR A 166 -16.30 -19.00 -25.75
C THR A 166 -15.39 -17.80 -25.97
N GLY A 167 -15.82 -16.59 -25.55
CA GLY A 167 -15.04 -15.37 -25.73
C GLY A 167 -13.71 -15.42 -24.96
N VAL A 168 -13.72 -15.80 -23.68
CA VAL A 168 -12.48 -15.91 -22.90
C VAL A 168 -11.57 -17.01 -23.47
N SER A 169 -12.13 -18.15 -23.90
CA SER A 169 -11.35 -19.23 -24.51
C SER A 169 -10.67 -18.80 -25.81
N ALA A 170 -11.36 -18.01 -26.63
CA ALA A 170 -10.81 -17.41 -27.84
C ALA A 170 -9.70 -16.41 -27.48
N GLY A 171 -9.95 -15.54 -26.51
CA GLY A 171 -8.95 -14.56 -26.06
C GLY A 171 -7.68 -15.18 -25.47
N LEU A 172 -7.77 -16.35 -24.80
CA LEU A 172 -6.59 -17.08 -24.31
C LEU A 172 -5.77 -17.73 -25.43
N GLN A 173 -6.39 -18.03 -26.58
CA GLN A 173 -5.75 -18.66 -27.74
C GLN A 173 -5.52 -17.69 -28.90
N ASP A 174 -5.72 -16.39 -28.66
CA ASP A 174 -5.65 -15.38 -29.72
C ASP A 174 -4.29 -15.38 -30.40
N PRO A 175 -4.20 -15.17 -31.74
CA PRO A 175 -2.93 -14.99 -32.41
C PRO A 175 -2.09 -13.82 -31.83
N GLU A 176 -2.76 -12.75 -31.39
CA GLU A 176 -2.11 -11.54 -30.88
C GLU A 176 -1.71 -11.69 -29.39
N PRO A 177 -0.41 -11.57 -29.04
CA PRO A 177 0.04 -11.73 -27.66
C PRO A 177 -0.59 -10.78 -26.66
N LEU A 178 -0.92 -9.54 -27.08
CA LEU A 178 -1.56 -8.58 -26.20
C LEU A 178 -2.99 -8.99 -25.81
N VAL A 179 -3.73 -9.63 -26.72
CA VAL A 179 -5.05 -10.17 -26.41
C VAL A 179 -4.94 -11.32 -25.41
N ARG A 180 -4.00 -12.25 -25.64
CA ARG A 180 -3.72 -13.35 -24.70
C ARG A 180 -3.36 -12.82 -23.32
N LEU A 181 -2.42 -11.87 -23.24
CA LEU A 181 -2.00 -11.24 -22.00
C LEU A 181 -3.18 -10.66 -21.21
N LYS A 182 -4.04 -9.88 -21.87
CA LYS A 182 -5.21 -9.26 -21.23
C LYS A 182 -6.24 -10.30 -20.77
N SER A 183 -6.42 -11.35 -21.55
CA SER A 183 -7.25 -12.50 -21.16
C SER A 183 -6.68 -13.23 -19.93
N VAL A 184 -5.36 -13.47 -19.85
CA VAL A 184 -4.73 -14.04 -18.65
C VAL A 184 -4.88 -13.12 -17.44
N GLU A 185 -4.68 -11.81 -17.61
CA GLU A 185 -4.89 -10.81 -16.54
C GLU A 185 -6.31 -10.86 -15.96
N ALA A 186 -7.31 -11.13 -16.78
CA ALA A 186 -8.70 -11.27 -16.33
C ALA A 186 -8.93 -12.54 -15.51
N LEU A 187 -8.18 -13.63 -15.77
CA LEU A 187 -8.37 -14.92 -15.10
C LEU A 187 -8.25 -14.84 -13.58
N GLN A 188 -7.41 -13.95 -13.04
CA GLN A 188 -7.27 -13.80 -11.59
C GLN A 188 -8.61 -13.45 -10.92
N TYR A 189 -9.46 -12.72 -11.64
CA TYR A 189 -10.75 -12.23 -11.15
C TYR A 189 -11.91 -13.14 -11.58
N ILE A 190 -11.76 -13.94 -12.63
CA ILE A 190 -12.74 -14.93 -13.08
C ILE A 190 -12.70 -16.16 -12.17
N ARG A 191 -13.84 -16.53 -11.58
CA ARG A 191 -13.96 -17.67 -10.64
C ARG A 191 -14.62 -18.91 -11.24
N TRP A 192 -15.00 -18.86 -12.51
CA TRP A 192 -15.60 -19.99 -13.18
C TRP A 192 -14.55 -21.00 -13.62
N PRO A 193 -14.85 -22.31 -13.59
CA PRO A 193 -13.93 -23.33 -14.05
C PRO A 193 -13.77 -23.21 -15.57
N LEU A 194 -12.56 -22.89 -16.01
CA LEU A 194 -12.15 -23.00 -17.41
C LEU A 194 -11.36 -24.29 -17.60
N PRO A 195 -11.43 -24.92 -18.78
CA PRO A 195 -10.63 -26.11 -19.06
C PRO A 195 -9.14 -25.82 -18.88
N HIS A 196 -8.44 -26.68 -18.15
CA HIS A 196 -7.00 -26.53 -17.90
C HIS A 196 -6.19 -26.57 -19.19
N GLU A 197 -6.65 -27.30 -20.20
CA GLU A 197 -6.04 -27.42 -21.54
C GLU A 197 -5.87 -26.06 -22.23
N LEU A 198 -6.70 -25.08 -21.90
CA LEU A 198 -6.58 -23.71 -22.42
C LEU A 198 -5.55 -22.87 -21.68
N MET A 199 -5.32 -23.20 -20.40
CA MET A 199 -4.45 -22.42 -19.52
C MET A 199 -3.01 -22.94 -19.52
N VAL A 200 -2.83 -24.26 -19.60
CA VAL A 200 -1.51 -24.92 -19.57
C VAL A 200 -0.55 -24.38 -20.63
N PRO A 201 -0.94 -24.21 -21.92
CA PRO A 201 -0.04 -23.69 -22.95
C PRO A 201 0.52 -22.29 -22.66
N LEU A 202 -0.21 -21.45 -21.91
CA LEU A 202 0.19 -20.07 -21.61
C LEU A 202 1.45 -19.98 -20.74
N LEU A 203 1.79 -21.04 -19.98
CA LEU A 203 3.05 -21.12 -19.24
C LEU A 203 4.27 -21.22 -20.15
N GLY A 204 4.09 -21.70 -21.39
CA GLY A 204 5.11 -21.81 -22.43
C GLY A 204 4.84 -20.91 -23.63
N ASP A 205 4.06 -19.84 -23.45
CA ASP A 205 3.69 -18.90 -24.51
C ASP A 205 4.92 -18.30 -25.22
N PRO A 206 4.91 -18.12 -26.55
CA PRO A 206 6.01 -17.46 -27.25
C PRO A 206 6.33 -16.05 -26.72
N ASP A 207 5.32 -15.30 -26.26
CA ASP A 207 5.50 -13.97 -25.70
C ASP A 207 5.80 -14.02 -24.20
N GLN A 208 6.97 -13.49 -23.82
CA GLN A 208 7.43 -13.44 -22.43
C GLN A 208 6.42 -12.77 -21.48
N ARG A 209 5.68 -11.75 -21.92
CA ARG A 209 4.72 -11.02 -21.07
C ARG A 209 3.55 -11.93 -20.71
N VAL A 210 3.11 -12.76 -21.65
CA VAL A 210 2.08 -13.78 -21.42
C VAL A 210 2.59 -14.83 -20.45
N ARG A 211 3.81 -15.37 -20.65
CA ARG A 211 4.42 -16.33 -19.71
C ARG A 211 4.50 -15.79 -18.29
N LEU A 212 5.04 -14.57 -18.13
CA LEU A 212 5.12 -13.88 -16.85
C LEU A 212 3.76 -13.83 -16.14
N LYS A 213 2.73 -13.38 -16.86
CA LYS A 213 1.38 -13.28 -16.30
C LYS A 213 0.79 -14.67 -15.99
N ALA A 214 1.03 -15.65 -16.86
CA ALA A 214 0.58 -17.02 -16.66
C ALA A 214 1.16 -17.62 -15.38
N TYR A 215 2.46 -17.49 -15.12
CA TYR A 215 3.07 -17.96 -13.87
C TYR A 215 2.46 -17.27 -12.64
N GLN A 216 2.19 -15.96 -12.71
CA GLN A 216 1.56 -15.20 -11.63
C GLN A 216 0.10 -15.57 -11.37
N THR A 217 -0.65 -16.01 -12.38
CA THR A 217 -2.11 -16.19 -12.26
C THR A 217 -2.48 -17.66 -12.09
N LEU A 218 -1.83 -18.56 -12.84
CA LEU A 218 -2.30 -19.93 -13.01
C LEU A 218 -1.98 -20.86 -11.85
N TYR A 219 -1.08 -20.48 -10.92
CA TYR A 219 -0.84 -21.27 -9.71
C TYR A 219 -2.12 -21.48 -8.88
N SER A 220 -3.04 -20.51 -8.93
CA SER A 220 -4.33 -20.54 -8.23
C SER A 220 -5.47 -21.15 -9.06
N LYS A 221 -5.22 -21.41 -10.35
CA LYS A 221 -6.23 -21.88 -11.32
C LYS A 221 -6.01 -23.32 -11.77
N LEU A 222 -4.78 -23.81 -11.61
CA LEU A 222 -4.40 -25.18 -11.94
C LEU A 222 -4.17 -25.99 -10.65
N PRO A 223 -4.42 -27.31 -10.68
CA PRO A 223 -3.96 -28.19 -9.62
C PRO A 223 -2.46 -28.03 -9.41
N HIS A 224 -2.02 -27.90 -8.15
CA HIS A 224 -0.61 -27.65 -7.81
C HIS A 224 0.36 -28.66 -8.45
N GLY A 225 -0.02 -29.93 -8.52
CA GLY A 225 0.76 -30.99 -9.17
C GLY A 225 0.95 -30.77 -10.67
N THR A 226 -0.09 -30.29 -11.37
CA THR A 226 -0.03 -29.93 -12.79
C THR A 226 0.86 -28.72 -13.00
N TYR A 227 0.65 -27.65 -12.21
CA TYR A 227 1.45 -26.42 -12.29
C TYR A 227 2.94 -26.70 -12.09
N ILE A 228 3.31 -27.42 -11.03
CA ILE A 228 4.73 -27.70 -10.73
C ILE A 228 5.39 -28.59 -11.78
N THR A 229 4.65 -29.54 -12.35
CA THR A 229 5.17 -30.43 -13.40
C THR A 229 5.51 -29.64 -14.66
N ILE A 230 4.60 -28.77 -15.11
CA ILE A 230 4.81 -27.92 -16.28
C ILE A 230 5.89 -26.87 -16.01
N ALA A 231 5.83 -26.20 -14.85
CA ALA A 231 6.85 -25.24 -14.47
C ALA A 231 8.25 -25.86 -14.44
N ARG A 232 8.37 -27.13 -14.03
CA ARG A 232 9.65 -27.85 -14.04
C ARG A 232 10.15 -28.14 -15.46
N SER A 233 9.27 -28.47 -16.40
CA SER A 233 9.68 -28.70 -17.80
C SER A 233 10.04 -27.40 -18.53
N LEU A 234 9.44 -26.28 -18.14
CA LEU A 234 9.62 -24.97 -18.79
C LEU A 234 10.57 -24.04 -18.02
N TYR A 235 11.11 -24.47 -16.88
CA TYR A 235 12.00 -23.67 -16.05
C TYR A 235 13.26 -23.13 -16.74
N PRO A 236 13.91 -23.80 -17.73
CA PRO A 236 15.01 -23.16 -18.44
C PRO A 236 14.49 -22.09 -19.42
N ASP A 237 13.49 -21.30 -18.98
CA ASP A 237 12.96 -20.14 -19.67
C ASP A 237 14.09 -19.16 -19.92
N GLU A 238 14.22 -18.72 -21.17
CA GLU A 238 15.23 -17.76 -21.58
C GLU A 238 15.18 -16.46 -20.77
N SER A 239 13.98 -16.05 -20.32
CA SER A 239 13.76 -14.80 -19.63
C SER A 239 14.06 -14.90 -18.14
N PRO A 240 15.01 -14.11 -17.62
CA PRO A 240 15.24 -14.01 -16.18
C PRO A 240 14.01 -13.50 -15.42
N GLY A 241 13.17 -12.67 -16.06
CA GLY A 241 11.95 -12.18 -15.44
C GLY A 241 10.96 -13.30 -15.16
N VAL A 242 10.81 -14.25 -16.10
CA VAL A 242 9.92 -15.40 -15.92
C VAL A 242 10.44 -16.30 -14.81
N ARG A 243 11.74 -16.59 -14.80
CA ARG A 243 12.37 -17.39 -13.74
C ARG A 243 12.27 -16.73 -12.36
N LEU A 244 12.42 -15.40 -12.28
CA LEU A 244 12.21 -14.63 -11.05
C LEU A 244 10.78 -14.76 -10.53
N VAL A 245 9.78 -14.55 -11.40
CA VAL A 245 8.36 -14.69 -11.05
C VAL A 245 8.06 -16.12 -10.58
N LEU A 246 8.61 -17.13 -11.25
CA LEU A 246 8.46 -18.51 -10.84
C LEU A 246 9.04 -18.74 -9.44
N ALA A 247 10.27 -18.29 -9.16
CA ALA A 247 10.85 -18.34 -7.81
C ALA A 247 9.95 -17.63 -6.79
N GLU A 248 9.41 -16.47 -7.14
CA GLU A 248 8.51 -15.71 -6.29
C GLU A 248 7.24 -16.50 -5.93
N VAL A 249 6.53 -17.02 -6.93
CA VAL A 249 5.29 -17.78 -6.75
C VAL A 249 5.54 -19.04 -5.92
N LEU A 250 6.57 -19.81 -6.27
CA LEU A 250 6.94 -21.04 -5.55
C LEU A 250 7.27 -20.76 -4.08
N SER A 251 7.92 -19.63 -3.81
CA SER A 251 8.32 -19.24 -2.46
C SER A 251 7.17 -18.69 -1.61
N ARG A 252 6.19 -18.00 -2.22
CA ARG A 252 5.08 -17.36 -1.49
C ARG A 252 3.91 -18.30 -1.22
N GLN A 253 3.62 -19.23 -2.14
CA GLN A 253 2.37 -20.00 -2.14
C GLN A 253 2.50 -21.40 -1.51
N ALA A 254 3.67 -21.78 -1.01
CA ALA A 254 3.94 -23.09 -0.40
C ALA A 254 3.47 -24.28 -1.27
N ILE A 255 3.66 -24.18 -2.59
CA ILE A 255 3.22 -25.20 -3.55
C ILE A 255 3.98 -26.51 -3.30
N PRO A 256 3.30 -27.66 -3.08
CA PRO A 256 3.98 -28.94 -2.91
C PRO A 256 4.92 -29.27 -4.07
N GLY A 257 6.14 -29.71 -3.76
CA GLY A 257 7.19 -30.00 -4.75
C GLY A 257 8.02 -28.79 -5.21
N SER A 258 7.73 -27.59 -4.71
CA SER A 258 8.47 -26.35 -5.02
C SER A 258 9.95 -26.40 -4.65
N VAL A 259 10.31 -27.05 -3.55
CA VAL A 259 11.69 -27.08 -3.01
C VAL A 259 12.70 -27.54 -4.07
N SER A 260 12.41 -28.65 -4.77
CA SER A 260 13.29 -29.17 -5.83
C SER A 260 13.55 -28.18 -6.96
N LEU A 261 12.55 -27.36 -7.30
CA LEU A 261 12.66 -26.37 -8.37
C LEU A 261 13.31 -25.08 -7.87
N LEU A 262 13.03 -24.68 -6.63
CA LEU A 262 13.72 -23.59 -5.95
C LEU A 262 15.22 -23.87 -5.79
N MET A 263 15.63 -25.12 -5.55
CA MET A 263 17.05 -25.50 -5.55
C MET A 263 17.73 -25.18 -6.88
N LYS A 264 17.10 -25.54 -8.01
CA LYS A 264 17.62 -25.20 -9.35
C LYS A 264 17.62 -23.70 -9.63
N LEU A 265 16.62 -22.96 -9.14
CA LEU A 265 16.53 -21.50 -9.23
C LEU A 265 17.56 -20.79 -8.35
N ALA A 266 18.03 -21.41 -7.27
CA ALA A 266 19.09 -20.88 -6.42
C ALA A 266 20.50 -21.02 -7.03
N GLU A 267 20.61 -21.71 -8.17
CA GLU A 267 21.82 -21.81 -9.00
C GLU A 267 21.74 -20.89 -10.24
N ASP A 268 20.68 -20.08 -10.35
CA ASP A 268 20.48 -19.20 -11.51
C ASP A 268 21.61 -18.16 -11.63
N PRO A 269 22.11 -17.89 -12.86
CA PRO A 269 23.16 -16.88 -13.06
C PRO A 269 22.70 -15.45 -12.73
N VAL A 270 21.38 -15.20 -12.68
CA VAL A 270 20.84 -13.88 -12.37
C VAL A 270 20.58 -13.75 -10.87
N ALA A 271 21.34 -12.85 -10.23
CA ALA A 271 21.35 -12.66 -8.77
C ALA A 271 19.96 -12.43 -8.15
N SER A 272 19.03 -11.76 -8.84
CA SER A 272 17.67 -11.55 -8.33
C SER A 272 16.86 -12.85 -8.28
N VAL A 273 16.98 -13.71 -9.29
CA VAL A 273 16.37 -15.04 -9.33
C VAL A 273 16.96 -15.90 -8.22
N GLN A 274 18.29 -15.91 -8.15
CA GLN A 274 19.07 -16.63 -7.15
C GLN A 274 18.66 -16.26 -5.73
N LEU A 275 18.58 -14.97 -5.43
CA LEU A 275 18.18 -14.44 -4.12
C LEU A 275 16.74 -14.85 -3.80
N GLN A 276 15.80 -14.65 -4.73
CA GLN A 276 14.39 -14.97 -4.50
C GLN A 276 14.18 -16.46 -4.22
N ALA A 277 14.88 -17.31 -4.96
CA ALA A 277 14.85 -18.75 -4.76
C ALA A 277 15.45 -19.16 -3.42
N THR A 278 16.59 -18.56 -3.05
CA THR A 278 17.25 -18.76 -1.77
C THR A 278 16.37 -18.34 -0.59
N VAL A 279 15.66 -17.21 -0.71
CA VAL A 279 14.66 -16.80 0.29
C VAL A 279 13.57 -17.86 0.42
N GLY A 280 13.07 -18.40 -0.69
CA GLY A 280 12.09 -19.48 -0.68
C GLY A 280 12.59 -20.76 -0.01
N LEU A 281 13.83 -21.18 -0.28
CA LEU A 281 14.45 -22.33 0.37
C LEU A 281 14.63 -22.11 1.87
N PHE A 282 15.14 -20.94 2.27
CA PHE A 282 15.27 -20.58 3.69
C PHE A 282 13.90 -20.52 4.39
N GLN A 283 12.83 -20.14 3.70
CA GLN A 283 11.47 -20.23 4.24
C GLN A 283 10.93 -21.66 4.30
N ALA A 284 11.35 -22.57 3.43
CA ALA A 284 10.95 -23.96 3.51
C ALA A 284 11.65 -24.66 4.68
N ASP A 285 12.95 -24.45 4.82
CA ASP A 285 13.77 -25.01 5.88
C ASP A 285 14.84 -24.00 6.36
N PRO A 286 14.52 -23.20 7.39
CA PRO A 286 15.48 -22.27 7.97
C PRO A 286 16.69 -22.98 8.59
N ALA A 287 16.50 -24.20 9.11
CA ALA A 287 17.51 -24.93 9.87
C ALA A 287 18.67 -25.42 9.00
N SER A 288 18.46 -25.51 7.68
CA SER A 288 19.52 -25.78 6.68
C SER A 288 20.64 -24.73 6.65
N GLY A 289 20.51 -23.63 7.38
CA GLY A 289 21.53 -22.60 7.53
C GLY A 289 21.24 -21.35 6.71
N PHE A 290 22.12 -20.36 6.84
CA PHE A 290 21.90 -19.02 6.30
C PHE A 290 22.84 -18.73 5.10
N PRO A 291 22.36 -18.78 3.86
CA PRO A 291 23.20 -18.67 2.67
C PRO A 291 23.85 -17.29 2.52
N ASP A 292 25.07 -17.24 1.97
CA ASP A 292 25.85 -15.99 1.88
C ASP A 292 25.21 -14.92 0.99
N ILE A 293 24.49 -15.33 -0.06
CA ILE A 293 23.70 -14.41 -0.88
C ILE A 293 22.63 -13.68 -0.05
N LEU A 294 22.03 -14.37 0.92
CA LEU A 294 21.02 -13.79 1.80
C LEU A 294 21.65 -12.83 2.80
N LYS A 295 22.85 -13.16 3.34
CA LYS A 295 23.62 -12.26 4.21
C LYS A 295 23.97 -10.97 3.47
N THR A 296 24.48 -11.12 2.26
CA THR A 296 24.88 -10.01 1.40
C THR A 296 23.68 -9.13 1.08
N ALA A 297 22.55 -9.73 0.69
CA ALA A 297 21.32 -8.99 0.40
C ALA A 297 20.78 -8.21 1.61
N LEU A 298 20.82 -8.78 2.82
CA LEU A 298 20.39 -8.09 4.04
C LEU A 298 21.29 -6.91 4.45
N MET A 299 22.47 -6.78 3.86
CA MET A 299 23.33 -5.61 4.03
C MET A 299 23.06 -4.52 2.98
N ASP A 300 22.28 -4.81 1.93
CA ASP A 300 21.91 -3.85 0.89
C ASP A 300 20.79 -2.92 1.37
N LYS A 301 21.05 -1.61 1.30
CA LYS A 301 20.07 -0.56 1.63
C LYS A 301 18.84 -0.55 0.72
N ASN A 302 18.94 -1.12 -0.49
CA ASN A 302 17.86 -1.14 -1.47
C ASN A 302 17.05 -2.45 -1.45
N LEU A 303 17.33 -3.37 -0.52
CA LEU A 303 16.59 -4.62 -0.42
C LEU A 303 15.10 -4.35 -0.18
N GLU A 304 14.25 -5.01 -0.96
CA GLU A 304 12.81 -4.86 -0.84
C GLU A 304 12.32 -5.27 0.55
N ALA A 305 11.52 -4.41 1.19
CA ALA A 305 10.98 -4.67 2.53
C ALA A 305 10.23 -6.01 2.62
N SER A 306 9.53 -6.43 1.56
CA SER A 306 8.79 -7.71 1.56
C SER A 306 9.73 -8.93 1.69
N VAL A 307 10.95 -8.85 1.14
CA VAL A 307 11.98 -9.88 1.32
C VAL A 307 12.47 -9.87 2.76
N VAL A 308 12.74 -8.70 3.33
CA VAL A 308 13.16 -8.55 4.74
C VAL A 308 12.15 -9.23 5.67
N TYR A 309 10.87 -8.89 5.57
CA TYR A 309 9.83 -9.47 6.43
C TYR A 309 9.75 -11.00 6.30
N ARG A 310 9.88 -11.52 5.08
CA ARG A 310 9.85 -12.96 4.82
C ARG A 310 11.01 -13.71 5.46
N VAL A 311 12.22 -13.15 5.35
CA VAL A 311 13.41 -13.69 6.01
C VAL A 311 13.23 -13.67 7.52
N PHE A 312 12.89 -12.52 8.10
CA PHE A 312 12.73 -12.38 9.55
C PHE A 312 11.59 -13.23 10.14
N ASN A 313 10.53 -13.50 9.38
CA ASN A 313 9.49 -14.44 9.80
C ASN A 313 10.00 -15.88 9.81
N ALA A 314 10.84 -16.27 8.86
CA ALA A 314 11.46 -17.59 8.84
C ALA A 314 12.46 -17.78 9.98
N VAL A 315 13.20 -16.73 10.35
CA VAL A 315 14.14 -16.72 11.48
C VAL A 315 13.47 -17.13 12.79
N ASN A 316 12.19 -16.81 13.02
CA ASN A 316 11.51 -17.18 14.27
C ASN A 316 11.44 -18.70 14.51
N ARG A 317 11.56 -19.53 13.47
CA ARG A 317 11.55 -21.00 13.55
C ARG A 317 12.93 -21.61 13.81
N LEU A 318 13.99 -20.82 13.84
CA LEU A 318 15.34 -21.27 14.19
C LEU A 318 15.49 -21.51 15.70
N SER A 319 16.51 -22.27 16.07
CA SER A 319 16.96 -22.41 17.46
C SER A 319 17.36 -21.06 18.06
N GLU A 320 17.35 -20.91 19.38
CA GLU A 320 17.74 -19.64 20.01
C GLU A 320 19.18 -19.22 19.67
N GLU A 321 20.11 -20.18 19.66
CA GLU A 321 21.51 -19.94 19.32
C GLU A 321 21.66 -19.44 17.89
N ASP A 322 20.99 -20.09 16.92
CA ASP A 322 21.04 -19.71 15.50
C ASP A 322 20.39 -18.34 15.26
N ARG A 323 19.28 -18.07 15.95
CA ARG A 323 18.60 -16.77 15.90
C ARG A 323 19.50 -15.64 16.38
N LYS A 324 20.16 -15.81 17.53
CA LYS A 324 21.07 -14.79 18.08
C LYS A 324 22.28 -14.58 17.18
N ARG A 325 22.91 -15.67 16.72
CA ARG A 325 24.05 -15.63 15.78
C ARG A 325 23.70 -14.88 14.50
N LEU A 326 22.48 -15.05 14.00
CA LEU A 326 22.02 -14.41 12.78
C LEU A 326 21.67 -12.93 12.95
N ILE A 327 20.95 -12.58 14.02
CA ILE A 327 20.49 -11.19 14.23
C ILE A 327 21.64 -10.25 14.61
N ALA A 328 22.64 -10.72 15.37
CA ALA A 328 23.75 -9.90 15.84
C ALA A 328 24.43 -9.04 14.75
N PRO A 329 24.85 -9.59 13.58
CA PRO A 329 25.43 -8.77 12.52
C PRO A 329 24.41 -7.81 11.87
N LEU A 330 23.13 -8.16 11.84
CA LEU A 330 22.08 -7.37 11.19
C LEU A 330 21.69 -6.11 11.97
N LEU A 331 22.01 -6.05 13.27
CA LEU A 331 21.90 -4.84 14.08
C LEU A 331 22.76 -3.69 13.51
N LYS A 332 23.82 -4.02 12.77
CA LYS A 332 24.73 -3.06 12.12
C LYS A 332 24.51 -2.93 10.61
N SER A 333 23.39 -3.44 10.08
CA SER A 333 23.11 -3.38 8.63
C SER A 333 23.07 -1.93 8.14
N SER A 334 23.46 -1.68 6.88
CA SER A 334 23.30 -0.35 6.27
C SER A 334 21.83 -0.01 6.01
N SER A 335 20.95 -1.02 5.90
CA SER A 335 19.53 -0.89 5.68
C SER A 335 18.78 -0.62 6.99
N ALA A 336 18.14 0.56 7.09
CA ALA A 336 17.31 0.91 8.25
C ALA A 336 16.16 -0.07 8.46
N THR A 337 15.56 -0.60 7.38
CA THR A 337 14.50 -1.61 7.47
C THR A 337 15.00 -2.91 8.08
N VAL A 338 16.18 -3.38 7.65
CA VAL A 338 16.80 -4.59 8.22
C VAL A 338 17.22 -4.37 9.67
N ARG A 339 17.89 -3.24 9.98
CA ARG A 339 18.26 -2.88 11.35
C ARG A 339 17.04 -2.82 12.27
N GLY A 340 15.96 -2.15 11.85
CA GLY A 340 14.75 -2.03 12.65
C GLY A 340 14.11 -3.39 12.96
N GLN A 341 14.08 -4.32 11.99
CA GLN A 341 13.63 -5.69 12.23
C GLN A 341 14.58 -6.45 13.17
N ALA A 342 15.91 -6.29 12.99
CA ALA A 342 16.91 -6.88 13.86
C ALA A 342 16.78 -6.40 15.31
N VAL A 343 16.65 -5.09 15.54
CA VAL A 343 16.44 -4.49 16.86
C VAL A 343 15.15 -5.02 17.50
N LEU A 344 14.04 -5.07 16.75
CA LEU A 344 12.79 -5.61 17.27
C LEU A 344 12.93 -7.06 17.74
N ARG A 345 13.60 -7.92 16.95
CA ARG A 345 13.83 -9.33 17.32
C ARG A 345 14.79 -9.47 18.49
N TRP A 346 15.86 -8.68 18.48
CA TRP A 346 16.84 -8.68 19.57
C TRP A 346 16.18 -8.34 20.90
N LEU A 347 15.38 -7.27 20.95
CA LEU A 347 14.64 -6.87 22.14
C LEU A 347 13.61 -7.92 22.58
N GLN A 348 12.94 -8.60 21.64
CA GLN A 348 12.00 -9.68 21.96
C GLN A 348 12.67 -10.89 22.64
N TRP A 349 13.93 -11.16 22.34
CA TRP A 349 14.67 -12.31 22.89
C TRP A 349 15.60 -11.95 24.04
N ASN A 350 15.80 -10.66 24.31
CA ASN A 350 16.57 -10.15 25.44
C ASN A 350 15.64 -9.21 26.24
N PRO A 351 14.81 -9.76 27.14
CA PRO A 351 13.81 -8.98 27.90
C PRO A 351 14.42 -7.93 28.85
N ASP A 352 15.71 -8.07 29.18
CA ASP A 352 16.52 -7.07 29.87
C ASP A 352 16.87 -5.86 29.00
N GLY A 353 16.44 -5.86 27.73
CA GLY A 353 16.64 -4.77 26.78
C GLY A 353 18.02 -4.77 26.14
N GLY A 354 18.83 -5.82 26.31
CA GLY A 354 20.15 -5.94 25.70
C GLY A 354 21.27 -5.11 26.36
N GLY A 355 21.00 -4.50 27.51
CA GLY A 355 21.95 -3.70 28.29
C GLY A 355 22.05 -2.22 27.88
N PRO A 356 22.65 -1.35 28.74
CA PRO A 356 22.69 0.10 28.54
C PRO A 356 23.33 0.55 27.22
N ASP A 357 24.47 -0.03 26.85
CA ASP A 357 25.16 0.31 25.59
C ASP A 357 24.31 0.04 24.36
N PHE A 358 23.55 -1.06 24.38
CA PHE A 358 22.64 -1.38 23.28
C PHE A 358 21.47 -0.40 23.24
N MET A 359 20.86 -0.08 24.39
CA MET A 359 19.78 0.90 24.50
C MET A 359 20.21 2.26 23.95
N ASP A 360 21.38 2.76 24.38
CA ASP A 360 21.94 4.02 23.88
C ASP A 360 22.11 3.98 22.36
N SER A 361 22.68 2.89 21.83
CA SER A 361 22.89 2.74 20.38
C SER A 361 21.60 2.79 19.55
N VAL A 362 20.49 2.24 20.06
CA VAL A 362 19.20 2.22 19.32
C VAL A 362 18.40 3.49 19.52
N LEU A 363 18.54 4.17 20.65
CA LEU A 363 17.92 5.47 20.91
C LEU A 363 18.71 6.61 20.25
N THR A 364 19.95 6.38 19.84
CA THR A 364 20.75 7.34 19.07
C THR A 364 20.93 6.94 17.59
N ASP A 365 20.22 5.91 17.11
CA ASP A 365 20.28 5.53 15.68
C ASP A 365 19.77 6.71 14.82
N PRO A 366 20.50 7.06 13.74
CA PRO A 366 20.11 8.16 12.86
C PRO A 366 18.74 7.96 12.20
N ALA A 367 18.32 6.71 11.98
CA ALA A 367 17.04 6.39 11.38
C ALA A 367 15.92 6.35 12.45
N SER A 368 14.89 7.17 12.24
CA SER A 368 13.78 7.33 13.19
C SER A 368 12.99 6.04 13.39
N GLU A 369 12.93 5.16 12.40
CA GLU A 369 12.24 3.88 12.50
C GLU A 369 12.84 2.97 13.57
N ILE A 370 14.17 3.01 13.76
CA ILE A 370 14.86 2.23 14.79
C ILE A 370 14.54 2.82 16.17
N ARG A 371 14.64 4.15 16.32
CA ARG A 371 14.31 4.84 17.57
C ARG A 371 12.85 4.57 17.98
N GLN A 372 11.91 4.60 17.04
CA GLN A 372 10.51 4.29 17.29
C GLN A 372 10.26 2.82 17.68
N VAL A 373 11.05 1.88 17.17
CA VAL A 373 11.00 0.48 17.63
C VAL A 373 11.45 0.40 19.09
N ALA A 374 12.59 1.02 19.43
CA ALA A 374 13.12 1.05 20.79
C ALA A 374 12.16 1.73 21.78
N ILE A 375 11.69 2.94 21.47
CA ILE A 375 10.72 3.69 22.27
C ILE A 375 9.47 2.84 22.54
N ARG A 376 8.84 2.27 21.51
CA ARG A 376 7.63 1.45 21.72
C ARG A 376 7.90 0.24 22.60
N TYR A 377 9.04 -0.40 22.43
CA TYR A 377 9.42 -1.54 23.24
C TYR A 377 9.58 -1.15 24.71
N PHE A 378 10.42 -0.16 25.01
CA PHE A 378 10.74 0.27 26.38
C PHE A 378 9.55 0.95 27.08
N SER A 379 8.72 1.72 26.36
CA SER A 379 7.49 2.28 26.94
C SER A 379 6.47 1.21 27.36
N SER A 380 6.44 0.06 26.67
CA SER A 380 5.56 -1.06 27.03
C SER A 380 6.10 -1.94 28.16
N ARG A 381 7.41 -1.85 28.41
CA ARG A 381 8.13 -2.63 29.43
C ARG A 381 9.12 -1.70 30.13
N PRO A 382 8.63 -0.82 31.02
CA PRO A 382 9.50 0.11 31.71
C PRO A 382 10.53 -0.69 32.53
N ALA A 383 11.78 -0.70 32.06
CA ALA A 383 12.91 -1.25 32.78
C ALA A 383 13.45 -0.19 33.74
N GLN A 384 14.06 -0.63 34.85
CA GLN A 384 14.81 0.29 35.70
C GLN A 384 16.07 0.72 34.93
N LEU A 385 16.00 1.89 34.30
CA LEU A 385 17.16 2.55 33.72
C LEU A 385 18.07 3.01 34.85
N ASP A 386 19.38 2.84 34.70
CA ASP A 386 20.34 3.51 35.56
C ASP A 386 20.24 5.03 35.38
N ARG A 387 20.74 5.77 36.36
CA ARG A 387 20.61 7.22 36.41
C ARG A 387 21.31 7.89 35.22
N ASP A 388 22.45 7.38 34.76
CA ASP A 388 23.22 7.99 33.70
C ASP A 388 22.50 7.86 32.35
N THR A 389 22.00 6.66 32.05
CA THR A 389 21.17 6.38 30.86
C THR A 389 19.91 7.24 30.84
N LEU A 390 19.21 7.33 31.97
CA LEU A 390 18.01 8.14 32.10
C LEU A 390 18.29 9.63 31.86
N MET A 391 19.40 10.12 32.41
CA MET A 391 19.85 11.49 32.24
C MET A 391 20.31 11.81 30.81
N ALA A 392 20.87 10.84 30.10
CA ALA A 392 21.24 10.96 28.69
C ALA A 392 20.02 11.13 27.77
N LEU A 393 18.83 10.65 28.16
CA LEU A 393 17.60 10.84 27.38
C LEU A 393 17.25 12.32 27.20
N ALA A 394 17.54 13.18 28.18
CA ALA A 394 17.28 14.62 28.07
C ALA A 394 18.24 15.34 27.12
N GLU A 395 19.46 14.81 26.98
CA GLU A 395 20.49 15.38 26.10
C GLU A 395 20.52 14.70 24.72
N ASN A 396 19.55 13.81 24.44
CA ASN A 396 19.54 13.05 23.20
C ASN A 396 19.38 14.00 21.99
N PRO A 397 20.18 13.82 20.91
CA PRO A 397 20.13 14.71 19.75
C PRO A 397 18.77 14.71 19.05
N PHE A 398 17.98 13.64 19.19
CA PHE A 398 16.71 13.49 18.49
C PHE A 398 15.51 13.86 19.37
N GLU A 399 14.69 14.77 18.85
CA GLU A 399 13.50 15.26 19.57
C GLU A 399 12.47 14.17 19.88
N ASP A 400 12.34 13.15 19.03
CA ASP A 400 11.38 12.06 19.23
C ASP A 400 11.72 11.20 20.45
N VAL A 401 13.01 11.06 20.77
CA VAL A 401 13.48 10.40 21.99
C VAL A 401 13.26 11.28 23.20
N ARG A 402 13.65 12.56 23.13
CA ARG A 402 13.46 13.51 24.24
C ARG A 402 11.98 13.65 24.63
N ARG A 403 11.08 13.70 23.63
CA ARG A 403 9.61 13.69 23.82
C ARG A 403 9.08 12.47 24.57
N GLN A 404 9.83 11.37 24.59
CA GLN A 404 9.44 10.11 25.24
C GLN A 404 10.21 9.85 26.53
N ALA A 405 11.19 10.69 26.87
CA ALA A 405 12.08 10.50 28.01
C ALA A 405 11.33 10.31 29.34
N LEU A 406 10.31 11.15 29.61
CA LEU A 406 9.49 11.05 30.82
C LEU A 406 8.55 9.83 30.85
N THR A 407 8.21 9.28 29.69
CA THR A 407 7.47 8.02 29.58
C THR A 407 8.41 6.85 29.84
N LEU A 408 9.61 6.89 29.27
CA LEU A 408 10.64 5.87 29.45
C LEU A 408 11.16 5.80 30.90
N SER A 409 11.15 6.91 31.65
CA SER A 409 11.53 6.96 33.06
C SER A 409 10.46 6.42 34.03
N ALA A 410 9.36 5.86 33.56
CA ALA A 410 8.21 5.52 34.41
C ALA A 410 8.52 4.50 35.52
N ALA A 411 9.49 3.60 35.31
CA ALA A 411 9.94 2.63 36.33
C ALA A 411 11.05 3.15 37.25
N SER A 412 11.57 4.37 37.02
CA SER A 412 12.66 4.94 37.81
C SER A 412 12.15 5.59 39.09
N SER A 413 13.05 5.91 40.03
CA SER A 413 12.65 6.53 41.30
C SER A 413 11.97 7.88 41.07
N PRO A 414 11.03 8.32 41.94
CA PRO A 414 10.45 9.66 41.87
C PRO A 414 11.50 10.78 41.86
N GLU A 415 12.63 10.57 42.54
CA GLU A 415 13.76 11.50 42.56
C GLU A 415 14.41 11.61 41.18
N ASP A 416 14.70 10.48 40.52
CA ASP A 416 15.31 10.48 39.19
C ASP A 416 14.33 11.02 38.12
N GLN A 417 13.04 10.69 38.23
CA GLN A 417 12.01 11.26 37.36
C GLN A 417 11.90 12.78 37.52
N ALA A 418 11.97 13.28 38.76
CA ALA A 418 11.97 14.72 39.02
C ALA A 418 13.25 15.39 38.49
N ALA A 419 14.42 14.77 38.68
CA ALA A 419 15.67 15.26 38.14
C ALA A 419 15.68 15.30 36.60
N LEU A 420 15.08 14.31 35.94
CA LEU A 420 14.92 14.29 34.49
C LEU A 420 13.98 15.40 34.01
N ALA A 421 12.81 15.56 34.65
CA ALA A 421 11.87 16.62 34.33
C ALA A 421 12.52 18.01 34.48
N LEU A 422 13.38 18.21 35.49
CA LEU A 422 14.13 19.45 35.65
C LEU A 422 15.09 19.75 34.50
N ARG A 423 15.71 18.72 33.90
CA ARG A 423 16.56 18.90 32.71
C ARG A 423 15.75 19.24 31.48
N LEU A 424 14.66 18.50 31.26
CA LEU A 424 13.76 18.69 30.12
C LEU A 424 12.99 20.01 30.15
N LEU A 425 12.90 20.69 31.30
CA LEU A 425 12.43 22.08 31.36
C LEU A 425 13.31 23.06 30.59
N MET A 426 14.57 22.72 30.31
CA MET A 426 15.47 23.53 29.51
C MET A 426 15.47 23.15 28.03
N ASP A 427 14.60 22.21 27.61
CA ASP A 427 14.49 21.80 26.22
C ASP A 427 14.03 22.96 25.33
N THR A 428 14.49 22.97 24.09
CA THR A 428 14.11 23.97 23.09
C THR A 428 12.63 23.85 22.69
N LEU A 429 12.06 22.65 22.81
CA LEU A 429 10.69 22.35 22.40
C LEU A 429 9.65 22.63 23.50
N PRO A 430 8.65 23.49 23.24
CA PRO A 430 7.60 23.81 24.23
C PRO A 430 6.84 22.61 24.77
N ASP A 431 6.53 21.62 23.94
CA ASP A 431 5.73 20.46 24.36
C ASP A 431 6.50 19.55 25.33
N ILE A 432 7.82 19.43 25.17
CA ILE A 432 8.68 18.70 26.11
C ILE A 432 8.72 19.42 27.47
N ARG A 433 8.83 20.76 27.45
CA ARG A 433 8.75 21.57 28.68
C ARG A 433 7.39 21.42 29.36
N ILE A 434 6.29 21.40 28.60
CA ILE A 434 4.93 21.16 29.13
C ILE A 434 4.83 19.78 29.79
N GLN A 435 5.31 18.71 29.15
CA GLN A 435 5.33 17.37 29.77
C GLN A 435 6.13 17.36 31.07
N SER A 436 7.24 18.09 31.11
CA SER A 436 8.09 18.23 32.30
C SER A 436 7.35 18.93 33.44
N ILE A 437 6.60 19.99 33.13
CA ILE A 437 5.74 20.69 34.09
C ILE A 437 4.68 19.75 34.66
N SER A 438 3.98 19.00 33.80
CA SER A 438 3.00 18.00 34.25
C SER A 438 3.63 16.94 35.15
N ARG A 439 4.85 16.48 34.84
CA ARG A 439 5.55 15.52 35.71
C ARG A 439 5.95 16.12 37.05
N ILE A 440 6.42 17.38 37.09
CA ILE A 440 6.76 18.09 38.33
C ILE A 440 5.53 18.30 39.21
N ILE A 441 4.38 18.59 38.61
CA ILE A 441 3.09 18.69 39.31
C ILE A 441 2.72 17.36 39.98
N GLN A 442 2.92 16.24 39.28
CA GLN A 442 2.63 14.91 39.80
C GLN A 442 3.57 14.50 40.94
N LEU A 443 4.88 14.78 40.80
CA LEU A 443 5.90 14.31 41.74
C LEU A 443 6.12 15.25 42.94
N ARG A 444 5.77 16.54 42.79
CA ARG A 444 5.95 17.58 43.82
C ARG A 444 7.34 17.57 44.49
N PRO A 445 8.46 17.66 43.73
CA PRO A 445 9.79 17.84 44.34
C PRO A 445 9.83 19.09 45.23
N SER A 446 10.76 19.18 46.18
CA SER A 446 10.77 20.21 47.24
C SER A 446 10.62 21.67 46.77
N ASN A 447 11.03 21.98 45.53
CA ASN A 447 10.98 23.30 44.92
C ASN A 447 9.89 23.45 43.82
N TRP A 448 8.92 22.54 43.74
CA TRP A 448 7.90 22.49 42.66
C TRP A 448 7.14 23.82 42.48
N SER A 449 6.75 24.49 43.58
CA SER A 449 5.98 25.74 43.53
C SER A 449 6.78 26.87 42.90
N ARG A 450 8.07 26.99 43.27
CA ARG A 450 9.00 27.96 42.68
C ARG A 450 9.22 27.68 41.19
N ILE A 451 9.30 26.41 40.81
CA ILE A 451 9.45 26.01 39.41
C ILE A 451 8.23 26.43 38.59
N LEU A 452 7.01 26.13 39.04
CA LEU A 452 5.78 26.54 38.32
C LEU A 452 5.65 28.05 38.21
N LYS A 453 5.96 28.79 39.27
CA LYS A 453 5.98 30.26 39.24
C LYS A 453 6.98 30.79 38.21
N ALA A 454 8.15 30.16 38.08
CA ALA A 454 9.14 30.51 37.06
C ALA A 454 8.67 30.15 35.64
N SER A 455 7.99 29.01 35.45
CA SER A 455 7.46 28.57 34.15
C SER A 455 6.36 29.49 33.58
N LEU A 456 5.71 30.32 34.40
CA LEU A 456 4.84 31.40 33.92
C LEU A 456 5.59 32.49 33.15
N ARG A 457 6.93 32.50 33.20
CA ARG A 457 7.81 33.39 32.43
C ARG A 457 8.48 32.68 31.25
N ASP A 458 8.08 31.46 30.93
CA ASP A 458 8.63 30.71 29.81
C ASP A 458 8.48 31.50 28.50
N PRO A 459 9.46 31.48 27.57
CA PRO A 459 9.34 32.21 26.31
C PRO A 459 8.19 31.73 25.41
N SER A 460 7.66 30.51 25.61
CA SER A 460 6.51 30.00 24.87
C SER A 460 5.19 30.37 25.55
N PRO A 461 4.28 31.09 24.87
CA PRO A 461 2.93 31.35 25.38
C PRO A 461 2.13 30.08 25.68
N GLU A 462 2.42 28.97 25.00
CA GLU A 462 1.77 27.68 25.23
C GLU A 462 2.15 27.09 26.59
N VAL A 463 3.44 27.18 26.95
CA VAL A 463 3.94 26.74 28.27
C VAL A 463 3.35 27.61 29.36
N GLN A 464 3.33 28.94 29.17
CA GLN A 464 2.73 29.89 30.11
C GLN A 464 1.26 29.58 30.39
N ARG A 465 0.45 29.42 29.32
CA ARG A 465 -0.98 29.11 29.42
C ARG A 465 -1.24 27.77 30.08
N THR A 466 -0.47 26.73 29.73
CA THR A 466 -0.62 25.40 30.33
C THR A 466 -0.26 25.41 31.82
N THR A 467 0.79 26.14 32.19
CA THR A 467 1.20 26.33 33.59
C THR A 467 0.13 27.08 34.38
N ALA A 468 -0.38 28.20 33.84
CA ALA A 468 -1.44 28.99 34.48
C ALA A 468 -2.71 28.16 34.66
N LYS A 469 -3.11 27.40 33.63
CA LYS A 469 -4.25 26.48 33.71
C LYS A 469 -4.06 25.45 34.83
N ALA A 470 -2.91 24.79 34.89
CA ALA A 470 -2.65 23.80 35.93
C ALA A 470 -2.72 24.42 37.34
N LEU A 471 -2.12 25.59 37.55
CA LEU A 471 -2.18 26.32 38.82
C LEU A 471 -3.62 26.66 39.25
N LEU A 472 -4.46 27.08 38.30
CA LEU A 472 -5.80 27.56 38.60
C LEU A 472 -6.84 26.45 38.71
N ASP A 473 -6.74 25.43 37.85
CA ASP A 473 -7.77 24.40 37.69
C ASP A 473 -7.39 23.07 38.35
N GLU A 474 -6.10 22.73 38.49
CA GLU A 474 -5.65 21.38 38.92
C GLU A 474 -5.07 21.35 40.35
N LEU A 475 -4.46 22.46 40.82
CA LEU A 475 -3.72 22.49 42.10
C LEU A 475 -4.49 23.14 43.26
N GLY A 476 -5.74 23.52 43.04
CA GLY A 476 -6.62 24.06 44.09
C GLY A 476 -6.08 25.36 44.73
N PRO A 477 -6.35 25.60 46.03
CA PRO A 477 -5.98 26.85 46.70
C PRO A 477 -4.48 27.17 46.67
N GLU A 478 -3.62 26.16 46.78
CA GLU A 478 -2.16 26.34 46.73
C GLU A 478 -1.71 26.89 45.37
N GLY A 479 -2.30 26.38 44.28
CA GLY A 479 -1.99 26.86 42.93
C GLY A 479 -2.50 28.28 42.68
N GLN A 480 -3.69 28.61 43.19
CA GLN A 480 -4.24 29.97 43.11
C GLN A 480 -3.39 30.97 43.89
N GLN A 481 -2.84 30.57 45.05
CA GLN A 481 -1.90 31.40 45.80
C GLN A 481 -0.65 31.70 44.97
N ILE A 482 -0.01 30.68 44.38
CA ILE A 482 1.18 30.86 43.53
C ILE A 482 0.89 31.77 42.34
N ALA A 483 -0.27 31.60 41.69
CA ALA A 483 -0.69 32.44 40.57
C ALA A 483 -0.94 33.89 40.99
N THR A 484 -1.52 34.11 42.18
CA THR A 484 -1.74 35.45 42.75
C THR A 484 -0.41 36.14 43.07
N GLU A 485 0.52 35.41 43.69
CA GLU A 485 1.88 35.90 43.95
C GLU A 485 2.63 36.24 42.65
N PHE A 486 2.42 35.46 41.58
CA PHE A 486 2.99 35.78 40.26
C PHE A 486 2.44 37.07 39.67
N VAL A 487 1.12 37.27 39.72
CA VAL A 487 0.47 38.50 39.23
C VAL A 487 0.99 39.72 39.97
N HIS A 488 1.18 39.61 41.28
CA HIS A 488 1.78 40.67 42.10
C HIS A 488 3.21 41.01 41.65
N ASP A 489 4.04 39.98 41.38
CA ASP A 489 5.44 40.18 41.00
C ASP A 489 5.61 40.64 39.54
N TYR A 490 4.66 40.31 38.65
CA TYR A 490 4.70 40.60 37.21
C TYR A 490 3.36 41.11 36.67
N PRO A 491 2.88 42.29 37.11
CA PRO A 491 1.52 42.78 36.81
C PRO A 491 1.28 43.08 35.32
N ASP A 492 2.34 43.41 34.58
CA ASP A 492 2.25 43.82 33.17
C ASP A 492 2.42 42.68 32.17
N SER A 493 2.63 41.43 32.64
CA SER A 493 2.79 40.29 31.74
C SER A 493 1.45 39.88 31.10
N GLU A 494 1.48 39.43 29.84
CA GLU A 494 0.27 39.01 29.11
C GLU A 494 -0.47 37.88 29.85
N ILE A 495 0.27 36.92 30.42
CA ILE A 495 -0.30 35.82 31.19
C ILE A 495 -0.94 36.29 32.51
N SER A 496 -0.44 37.36 33.14
CA SER A 496 -1.05 37.93 34.35
C SER A 496 -2.45 38.48 34.10
N SER A 497 -2.72 39.05 32.92
CA SER A 497 -4.05 39.50 32.53
C SER A 497 -5.05 38.33 32.41
N LEU A 498 -4.60 37.19 31.88
CA LEU A 498 -5.40 35.96 31.82
C LEU A 498 -5.67 35.39 33.22
N ILE A 499 -4.66 35.37 34.10
CA ILE A 499 -4.79 34.90 35.48
C ILE A 499 -5.77 35.78 36.27
N ARG A 500 -5.65 37.12 36.19
CA ARG A 500 -6.58 38.08 36.83
C ARG A 500 -8.02 37.86 36.41
N MET A 501 -8.25 37.73 35.10
CA MET A 501 -9.59 37.46 34.55
C MET A 501 -10.18 36.17 35.14
N ARG A 502 -9.36 35.13 35.31
CA ARG A 502 -9.80 33.82 35.80
C ARG A 502 -10.05 33.79 37.31
N LEU A 503 -9.25 34.53 38.09
CA LEU A 503 -9.39 34.64 39.55
C LEU A 503 -10.42 35.71 39.98
N GLY A 504 -10.85 36.58 39.07
CA GLY A 504 -11.78 37.68 39.40
C GLY A 504 -11.12 38.80 40.22
N ILE A 505 -9.81 38.99 40.08
CA ILE A 505 -9.02 40.00 40.80
C ILE A 505 -8.73 41.16 39.85
N GLN A 506 -8.93 42.41 40.31
CA GLN A 506 -8.72 43.63 39.52
C GLN A 506 -7.23 43.90 39.25
#